data_AF-A0A2E3YBW6-F1
#
_entry.id   AF-A0A2E3YBW6-F1
#
_cell.length_a   1.000
_cell.length_b   1.000
_cell.length_c   1.000
_cell.angle_alpha   90.00
_cell.angle_beta   90.00
_cell.angle_gamma   90.00
#
_symmetry.space_group_name_H-M   'P 1'
#
loop_
_entity.id
_entity.type
_entity.pdbx_description
1 polymer ?
#
loop_
_entity_poly.entity_id
_entity_poly.type
_entity_poly.pdbx_seq_one_letter_code
_entity_poly.pdbx_strand_id
1 'polypeptide(L)'
;MGHESHEDGVEFDKAETTRILSGEVVVDECIHCCQIVATYEVPIDDVSIEIEFVDFGFGHARLRHAAGVYQVAQSNGTCEVSSTRSTLRTHDKKRLMPPSFPSRRQRLAAAAAMRGAEIFVATQRPNQLYLLAGAQHEDPSCVISRGTCAAILFHHRGGEVAETVVFPGIWISNACRDLLHDCEVVENGLSDPTAEEQLAHRLASMAPRRVLFDQLSDSLGQSIAKVAPSIELVVDDFVTTLLRRCKDEADLVGLKRAAQVADLGMQTAFANVRPGVSCADAIAVGTAAMLAAGAESVAMAPASGIGTGYLDSGEDPRRRIEEGDMVFIDMGIWVHGYLGDMTRAAIVGTGSAEQQDLLATVQEAYQRSSSLMVPGARGEEIYQTVVDLYAPKGWAPYFVHHLSHGLGLGGDVPRVAADHAEILHVGDALSCEPGCYIPGLGGARVENMIYVGDSGPVELTKTPIDPELAS
;
A
#
# COMPACT_ATOMS: atom_id res chain seq x y z
N MET A 1 54.57 -31.62 -1.51
CA MET A 1 53.26 -32.19 -1.15
C MET A 1 52.92 -31.67 0.24
N GLY A 2 51.69 -31.22 0.47
CA GLY A 2 51.18 -30.88 1.79
C GLY A 2 51.20 -29.38 2.11
N HIS A 3 50.01 -28.80 2.13
CA HIS A 3 49.67 -27.54 2.80
C HIS A 3 49.88 -27.69 4.31
N GLU A 4 50.44 -26.67 4.96
CA GLU A 4 50.13 -26.31 6.35
C GLU A 4 50.07 -24.78 6.44
N SER A 5 48.91 -24.29 6.83
CA SER A 5 48.60 -22.91 7.18
C SER A 5 48.84 -22.71 8.67
N HIS A 6 49.70 -21.76 9.03
CA HIS A 6 49.78 -21.21 10.38
C HIS A 6 49.23 -19.79 10.40
N GLU A 7 48.27 -19.60 11.28
CA GLU A 7 47.74 -18.32 11.77
C GLU A 7 48.82 -17.50 12.47
N ASP A 8 48.69 -16.17 12.37
CA ASP A 8 49.02 -15.13 13.35
C ASP A 8 48.73 -13.80 12.60
N GLY A 9 48.01 -12.80 13.08
CA GLY A 9 47.45 -12.42 14.36
C GLY A 9 47.26 -10.90 14.25
N VAL A 10 46.09 -10.36 14.57
CA VAL A 10 45.92 -8.91 14.71
C VAL A 10 45.19 -8.65 16.01
N GLU A 11 45.95 -8.09 16.95
CA GLU A 11 45.52 -7.59 18.25
C GLU A 11 44.93 -6.19 18.07
N PHE A 12 43.78 -5.91 18.69
CA PHE A 12 43.35 -4.53 18.92
C PHE A 12 42.95 -4.31 20.38
N ASP A 13 43.50 -3.21 20.87
CA ASP A 13 43.56 -2.69 22.23
C ASP A 13 42.19 -2.24 22.76
N LYS A 14 42.02 -2.36 24.08
CA LYS A 14 40.83 -2.02 24.86
C LYS A 14 40.94 -0.58 25.38
N ALA A 15 40.15 0.34 24.86
CA ALA A 15 39.74 1.52 25.63
C ALA A 15 38.45 2.14 25.07
N GLU A 16 37.57 2.55 26.00
CA GLU A 16 36.30 3.27 25.83
C GLU A 16 35.14 2.43 25.25
N THR A 17 34.00 2.23 25.93
CA THR A 17 33.13 3.29 26.45
C THR A 17 32.15 2.73 27.48
N THR A 18 32.01 3.39 28.62
CA THR A 18 30.85 3.26 29.50
C THR A 18 29.86 4.37 29.14
N ARG A 19 28.63 4.02 28.72
CA ARG A 19 27.43 4.79 29.11
C ARG A 19 26.16 3.97 28.94
N ILE A 20 25.49 3.85 30.07
CA ILE A 20 24.13 3.35 30.27
C ILE A 20 23.17 4.26 29.49
N LEU A 21 22.29 3.68 28.68
CA LEU A 21 21.05 4.35 28.28
C LEU A 21 19.92 3.77 29.14
N SER A 22 19.57 4.49 30.21
CA SER A 22 18.24 4.44 30.79
C SER A 22 17.30 5.14 29.80
N GLY A 23 16.59 4.37 28.99
CA GLY A 23 15.49 4.88 28.16
C GLY A 23 14.18 4.61 28.88
N GLU A 24 13.43 5.66 29.20
CA GLU A 24 12.02 5.56 29.53
C GLU A 24 11.26 4.84 28.41
N VAL A 25 10.38 3.93 28.79
CA VAL A 25 9.36 3.41 27.90
C VAL A 25 8.34 4.54 27.72
N VAL A 26 8.42 5.24 26.60
CA VAL A 26 7.24 5.92 26.07
C VAL A 26 6.36 4.80 25.52
N VAL A 27 5.34 4.43 26.28
CA VAL A 27 4.23 3.65 25.73
C VAL A 27 3.51 4.64 24.82
N ASP A 28 3.79 4.56 23.52
CA ASP A 28 3.01 5.31 22.55
C ASP A 28 1.58 4.75 22.63
N GLU A 29 0.62 5.58 23.02
CA GLU A 29 -0.80 5.21 23.19
C GLU A 29 -1.45 4.73 21.86
N CYS A 30 -0.69 4.68 20.76
CA CYS A 30 -1.15 4.23 19.44
C CYS A 30 -0.99 2.71 19.16
N ILE A 31 -0.37 1.90 20.02
CA ILE A 31 -0.29 0.44 19.82
C ILE A 31 -1.54 -0.26 20.39
N HIS A 32 -2.72 -0.01 19.80
CA HIS A 32 -3.97 -0.55 20.33
C HIS A 32 -4.37 -1.95 19.80
N CYS A 33 -3.65 -2.56 18.85
CA CYS A 33 -4.07 -3.84 18.25
C CYS A 33 -2.91 -4.76 17.85
N CYS A 34 -2.11 -5.21 18.83
CA CYS A 34 -1.09 -6.22 18.62
C CYS A 34 -1.48 -7.52 19.35
N GLN A 35 -1.65 -8.65 18.65
CA GLN A 35 -1.83 -9.97 19.28
C GLN A 35 -1.06 -11.10 18.58
N ILE A 36 -0.81 -12.14 19.38
CA ILE A 36 0.08 -13.28 19.11
C ILE A 36 -0.52 -14.17 18.02
N VAL A 37 0.13 -14.26 16.86
CA VAL A 37 -0.24 -15.06 15.70
C VAL A 37 0.28 -16.49 15.80
N ALA A 38 1.41 -16.70 16.49
CA ALA A 38 1.92 -18.02 16.80
C ALA A 38 2.88 -17.95 18.00
N THR A 39 2.90 -19.03 18.78
CA THR A 39 3.87 -19.26 19.85
C THR A 39 4.65 -20.53 19.54
N TYR A 40 5.97 -20.45 19.54
CA TYR A 40 6.84 -21.63 19.41
C TYR A 40 7.68 -21.77 20.67
N GLU A 41 7.69 -22.97 21.26
CA GLU A 41 8.69 -23.37 22.24
C GLU A 41 9.89 -23.95 21.49
N VAL A 42 11.04 -23.28 21.60
CA VAL A 42 12.30 -23.85 21.14
C VAL A 42 13.01 -24.46 22.36
N PRO A 43 13.16 -25.79 22.44
CA PRO A 43 13.97 -26.40 23.48
C PRO A 43 15.44 -26.15 23.16
N ILE A 44 16.07 -25.32 23.98
CA ILE A 44 17.53 -25.25 24.09
C ILE A 44 17.84 -25.87 25.45
N ASP A 45 18.93 -26.64 25.57
CA ASP A 45 19.29 -27.31 26.84
C ASP A 45 19.10 -26.36 28.05
N ASP A 46 18.17 -26.73 28.93
CA ASP A 46 17.70 -26.03 30.14
C ASP A 46 16.96 -24.66 29.99
N VAL A 47 16.54 -24.24 28.79
CA VAL A 47 15.73 -23.02 28.59
C VAL A 47 14.63 -23.23 27.53
N SER A 48 13.36 -23.01 27.91
CA SER A 48 12.27 -22.82 26.96
C SER A 48 12.17 -21.35 26.57
N ILE A 49 12.20 -21.08 25.26
CA ILE A 49 11.96 -19.76 24.70
C ILE A 49 10.58 -19.78 24.06
N GLU A 50 9.64 -18.98 24.58
CA GLU A 50 8.42 -18.63 23.85
C GLU A 50 8.75 -17.48 22.89
N ILE A 51 8.59 -17.74 21.60
CA ILE A 51 8.59 -16.70 20.56
C ILE A 51 7.13 -16.35 20.27
N GLU A 52 6.69 -15.19 20.74
CA GLU A 52 5.39 -14.61 20.38
C GLU A 52 5.55 -13.82 19.07
N PHE A 53 4.93 -14.31 18.00
CA PHE A 53 4.78 -13.55 16.76
C PHE A 53 3.63 -12.58 16.94
N VAL A 54 3.86 -11.28 16.95
CA VAL A 54 2.80 -10.31 17.23
C VAL A 54 2.55 -9.50 15.97
N ASP A 55 1.91 -10.06 14.93
CA ASP A 55 1.70 -9.24 13.73
C ASP A 55 0.74 -9.68 12.62
N PHE A 56 -0.04 -8.72 12.13
CA PHE A 56 -0.80 -8.79 10.87
C PHE A 56 0.02 -8.37 9.64
N GLY A 57 1.29 -7.99 9.81
CA GLY A 57 2.20 -7.72 8.68
C GLY A 57 3.57 -7.13 9.03
N PHE A 58 3.74 -6.47 10.17
CA PHE A 58 4.93 -5.66 10.49
C PHE A 58 6.14 -6.44 11.05
N GLY A 59 6.05 -7.77 11.19
CA GLY A 59 7.18 -8.63 11.54
C GLY A 59 7.77 -8.45 12.94
N HIS A 60 6.95 -8.21 13.98
CA HIS A 60 7.47 -8.13 15.36
C HIS A 60 7.54 -9.51 16.08
N ALA A 61 8.69 -9.81 16.69
CA ALA A 61 8.91 -10.98 17.55
C ALA A 61 9.23 -10.55 18.99
N ARG A 62 8.54 -11.14 19.99
CA ARG A 62 8.88 -10.98 21.41
C ARG A 62 9.42 -12.28 21.99
N LEU A 63 10.49 -12.18 22.78
CA LEU A 63 11.09 -13.30 23.50
C LEU A 63 10.62 -13.27 24.97
N ARG A 64 9.98 -14.35 25.43
CA ARG A 64 9.66 -14.55 26.86
C ARG A 64 10.59 -15.58 27.48
N HIS A 65 11.21 -15.18 28.59
CA HIS A 65 11.93 -16.08 29.50
C HIS A 65 11.13 -16.19 30.80
N ALA A 66 11.20 -17.33 31.50
CA ALA A 66 10.51 -17.57 32.77
C ALA A 66 10.83 -16.57 33.91
N ALA A 67 11.76 -15.63 33.68
CA ALA A 67 12.16 -14.57 34.62
C ALA A 67 11.97 -13.13 34.08
N GLY A 68 11.40 -12.91 32.89
CA GLY A 68 11.16 -11.55 32.33
C GLY A 68 11.02 -11.49 30.80
N VAL A 69 10.53 -10.35 30.29
CA VAL A 69 10.30 -10.05 28.86
C VAL A 69 11.46 -9.21 28.30
N TYR A 70 12.01 -9.58 27.14
CA TYR A 70 13.09 -8.84 26.47
C TYR A 70 12.72 -8.53 25.00
N GLN A 71 13.19 -7.38 24.48
CA GLN A 71 13.02 -6.98 23.07
C GLN A 71 14.04 -7.67 22.15
N VAL A 72 13.62 -7.98 20.94
CA VAL A 72 14.46 -8.52 19.85
C VAL A 72 14.34 -7.59 18.65
N ALA A 73 15.48 -7.20 18.07
CA ALA A 73 15.53 -6.54 16.77
C ALA A 73 15.96 -7.56 15.71
N GLN A 74 15.33 -7.54 14.54
CA GLN A 74 15.80 -8.32 13.38
C GLN A 74 16.96 -7.59 12.70
N SER A 75 18.03 -8.32 12.40
CA SER A 75 18.94 -7.96 11.31
C SER A 75 19.32 -9.23 10.51
N ASN A 76 19.27 -9.13 9.18
CA ASN A 76 19.86 -10.09 8.23
C ASN A 76 19.53 -11.58 8.43
N GLY A 77 18.29 -11.94 8.79
CA GLY A 77 17.86 -13.34 8.88
C GLY A 77 18.59 -14.16 9.96
N THR A 78 19.22 -13.49 10.94
CA THR A 78 19.80 -14.09 12.13
C THR A 78 19.25 -13.40 13.38
N CYS A 79 18.74 -14.20 14.31
CA CYS A 79 18.27 -13.71 15.60
C CYS A 79 19.48 -13.61 16.54
N GLU A 80 20.01 -12.41 16.78
CA GLU A 80 21.06 -12.21 17.79
C GLU A 80 20.43 -11.80 19.13
N VAL A 81 20.52 -12.70 20.11
CA VAL A 81 20.13 -12.43 21.50
C VAL A 81 21.38 -12.01 22.26
N SER A 82 21.50 -10.73 22.60
CA SER A 82 22.59 -10.29 23.49
C SER A 82 22.15 -10.46 24.95
N SER A 83 22.79 -11.40 25.65
CA SER A 83 22.71 -11.51 27.11
C SER A 83 24.02 -10.99 27.72
N THR A 84 23.91 -10.23 28.79
CA THR A 84 25.03 -10.08 29.71
C THR A 84 25.26 -11.45 30.36
N ARG A 85 26.36 -12.10 29.98
CA ARG A 85 26.83 -13.44 30.39
C ARG A 85 26.09 -14.65 29.80
N SER A 86 26.38 -14.96 28.53
CA SER A 86 27.09 -16.19 28.12
C SER A 86 26.99 -16.32 26.60
N THR A 87 28.13 -16.41 25.93
CA THR A 87 28.22 -16.63 24.48
C THR A 87 27.81 -18.07 24.16
N LEU A 88 26.55 -18.27 23.78
CA LEU A 88 26.09 -19.51 23.15
C LEU A 88 26.47 -19.48 21.66
N ARG A 89 27.56 -20.18 21.30
CA ARG A 89 27.87 -20.50 19.91
C ARG A 89 27.08 -21.75 19.52
N THR A 90 26.03 -21.60 18.72
CA THR A 90 25.37 -22.74 18.08
C THR A 90 26.18 -23.15 16.85
N HIS A 91 26.72 -24.37 16.88
CA HIS A 91 27.47 -24.98 15.77
C HIS A 91 26.58 -25.62 14.69
N ASP A 92 25.26 -25.41 14.76
CA ASP A 92 24.31 -25.99 13.82
C ASP A 92 23.53 -24.86 13.12
N LYS A 93 24.03 -24.45 11.93
CA LYS A 93 23.34 -23.51 11.03
C LYS A 93 22.13 -24.17 10.37
N LYS A 94 21.23 -24.79 11.14
CA LYS A 94 19.88 -25.00 10.64
C LYS A 94 19.21 -23.64 10.63
N ARG A 95 19.14 -23.03 9.44
CA ARG A 95 18.20 -21.94 9.15
C ARG A 95 16.85 -22.38 9.71
N LEU A 96 16.43 -21.80 10.83
CA LEU A 96 15.02 -21.81 11.21
C LEU A 96 14.33 -21.08 10.07
N MET A 97 13.79 -21.82 9.10
CA MET A 97 12.95 -21.21 8.10
C MET A 97 11.78 -20.60 8.88
N PRO A 98 11.50 -19.29 8.74
CA PRO A 98 10.29 -18.75 9.32
C PRO A 98 9.12 -19.59 8.79
N PRO A 99 8.12 -19.91 9.62
CA PRO A 99 6.90 -20.55 9.13
C PRO A 99 6.39 -19.75 7.93
N SER A 100 5.83 -20.45 6.94
CA SER A 100 5.20 -19.81 5.78
C SER A 100 4.30 -18.68 6.26
N PHE A 101 4.50 -17.48 5.72
CA PHE A 101 3.69 -16.31 6.08
C PHE A 101 2.20 -16.68 5.97
N PRO A 102 1.36 -16.39 6.98
CA PRO A 102 -0.04 -16.79 6.95
C PRO A 102 -0.74 -16.18 5.75
N SER A 103 -1.60 -16.97 5.10
CA SER A 103 -2.36 -16.48 3.95
C SER A 103 -3.27 -15.30 4.35
N ARG A 104 -3.66 -14.47 3.39
CA ARG A 104 -4.58 -13.34 3.62
C ARG A 104 -5.87 -13.78 4.33
N ARG A 105 -6.41 -14.95 3.98
CA ARG A 105 -7.61 -15.51 4.62
C ARG A 105 -7.36 -16.04 6.04
N GLN A 106 -6.16 -16.53 6.35
CA GLN A 106 -5.78 -16.87 7.73
C GLN A 106 -5.63 -15.61 8.60
N ARG A 107 -5.02 -14.55 8.05
CA ARG A 107 -4.95 -13.23 8.71
C ARG A 107 -6.35 -12.65 8.96
N LEU A 108 -7.25 -12.75 7.98
CA LEU A 108 -8.66 -12.37 8.13
C LEU A 108 -9.34 -13.13 9.28
N ALA A 109 -9.20 -14.46 9.30
CA ALA A 109 -9.81 -15.31 10.33
C ALA A 109 -9.37 -14.89 11.75
N ALA A 110 -8.06 -14.66 11.94
CA ALA A 110 -7.52 -14.23 13.22
C ALA A 110 -8.05 -12.84 13.63
N ALA A 111 -8.05 -11.87 12.71
CA ALA A 111 -8.54 -10.53 12.97
C ALA A 111 -10.05 -10.49 13.26
N ALA A 112 -10.85 -11.30 12.58
CA ALA A 112 -12.29 -11.43 12.83
C ALA A 112 -12.57 -12.10 14.20
N ALA A 113 -11.80 -13.15 14.54
CA ALA A 113 -11.93 -13.84 15.81
C ALA A 113 -11.63 -12.92 17.01
N MET A 114 -10.62 -12.04 16.91
CA MET A 114 -10.33 -11.02 17.91
C MET A 114 -11.49 -10.05 18.15
N ARG A 115 -12.31 -9.84 17.12
CA ARG A 115 -13.53 -9.02 17.17
C ARG A 115 -14.77 -9.84 17.57
N GLY A 116 -14.58 -11.10 17.97
CA GLY A 116 -15.65 -11.99 18.40
C GLY A 116 -16.62 -12.37 17.28
N ALA A 117 -16.15 -12.40 16.02
CA ALA A 117 -16.95 -12.76 14.87
C ALA A 117 -16.31 -13.90 14.08
N GLU A 118 -17.17 -14.79 13.58
CA GLU A 118 -16.77 -15.89 12.69
C GLU A 118 -16.98 -15.54 11.21
N ILE A 119 -17.70 -14.45 10.94
CA ILE A 119 -18.05 -14.01 9.58
C ILE A 119 -17.59 -12.58 9.36
N PHE A 120 -16.86 -12.39 8.25
CA PHE A 120 -16.57 -11.10 7.66
C PHE A 120 -17.19 -11.02 6.27
N VAL A 121 -17.80 -9.89 5.95
CA VAL A 121 -18.38 -9.61 4.63
C VAL A 121 -17.63 -8.47 3.97
N ALA A 122 -16.97 -8.76 2.85
CA ALA A 122 -16.32 -7.77 2.01
C ALA A 122 -17.30 -7.23 0.97
N THR A 123 -17.69 -5.98 1.11
CA THR A 123 -18.55 -5.25 0.16
C THR A 123 -17.75 -4.28 -0.71
N GLN A 124 -16.53 -3.94 -0.29
CA GLN A 124 -15.64 -3.09 -1.07
C GLN A 124 -14.76 -3.91 -2.01
N ARG A 125 -14.74 -3.53 -3.28
CA ARG A 125 -13.95 -4.22 -4.32
C ARG A 125 -12.48 -4.44 -3.92
N PRO A 126 -11.74 -3.45 -3.37
CA PRO A 126 -10.35 -3.67 -3.00
C PRO A 126 -10.16 -4.82 -1.99
N ASN A 127 -11.04 -4.92 -0.99
CA ASN A 127 -11.02 -6.00 -0.01
C ASN A 127 -11.46 -7.35 -0.61
N GLN A 128 -12.44 -7.33 -1.53
CA GLN A 128 -12.85 -8.52 -2.28
C GLN A 128 -11.69 -9.09 -3.11
N LEU A 129 -10.97 -8.24 -3.84
CA LEU A 129 -9.78 -8.64 -4.61
C LEU A 129 -8.69 -9.17 -3.68
N TYR A 130 -8.38 -8.43 -2.61
CA TYR A 130 -7.34 -8.79 -1.66
C TYR A 130 -7.55 -10.19 -1.06
N LEU A 131 -8.78 -10.47 -0.59
CA LEU A 131 -9.12 -11.71 0.11
C LEU A 131 -9.37 -12.89 -0.83
N LEU A 132 -9.76 -12.63 -2.08
CA LEU A 132 -9.87 -13.69 -3.10
C LEU A 132 -8.51 -14.09 -3.65
N ALA A 133 -7.59 -13.13 -3.83
CA ALA A 133 -6.28 -13.37 -4.44
C ALA A 133 -5.51 -14.50 -3.74
N GLY A 134 -4.90 -15.38 -4.54
CA GLY A 134 -4.13 -16.52 -4.07
C GLY A 134 -3.86 -17.52 -5.20
N ALA A 135 -3.38 -18.72 -4.85
CA ALA A 135 -2.98 -19.73 -5.85
C ALA A 135 -4.08 -20.10 -6.87
N GLN A 136 -5.35 -19.94 -6.50
CA GLN A 136 -6.51 -20.28 -7.34
C GLN A 136 -7.05 -19.08 -8.14
N HIS A 137 -6.71 -17.86 -7.72
CA HIS A 137 -7.12 -16.62 -8.35
C HIS A 137 -5.90 -15.69 -8.35
N GLU A 138 -5.01 -15.89 -9.32
CA GLU A 138 -3.83 -15.03 -9.46
C GLU A 138 -4.23 -13.58 -9.75
N ASP A 139 -5.28 -13.40 -10.55
CA ASP A 139 -5.87 -12.10 -10.85
C ASP A 139 -7.41 -12.13 -10.75
N PRO A 140 -7.99 -11.91 -9.56
CA PRO A 140 -9.43 -11.83 -9.40
C PRO A 140 -10.05 -10.57 -10.04
N SER A 141 -9.25 -9.59 -10.47
CA SER A 141 -9.74 -8.34 -11.09
C SER A 141 -10.43 -8.61 -12.42
N CYS A 142 -10.03 -9.66 -13.15
CA CYS A 142 -10.60 -10.00 -14.44
C CYS A 142 -12.07 -10.47 -14.33
N VAL A 143 -12.46 -10.99 -13.17
CA VAL A 143 -13.84 -11.39 -12.87
C VAL A 143 -14.57 -10.30 -12.10
N ILE A 144 -13.98 -9.80 -11.02
CA ILE A 144 -14.50 -8.67 -10.24
C ILE A 144 -13.95 -7.37 -10.82
N SER A 145 -14.34 -7.08 -12.06
CA SER A 145 -13.78 -5.99 -12.85
C SER A 145 -14.33 -4.61 -12.48
N ARG A 146 -15.45 -4.55 -11.77
CA ARG A 146 -16.10 -3.31 -11.30
C ARG A 146 -16.72 -3.53 -9.93
N GLY A 147 -17.24 -2.47 -9.31
CA GLY A 147 -18.05 -2.53 -8.08
C GLY A 147 -19.40 -3.24 -8.26
N THR A 148 -19.48 -4.24 -9.12
CA THR A 148 -20.68 -5.00 -9.47
C THR A 148 -20.82 -6.29 -8.66
N CYS A 149 -19.80 -6.68 -7.89
CA CYS A 149 -19.94 -7.72 -6.87
C CYS A 149 -20.47 -7.08 -5.59
N ALA A 150 -21.67 -7.46 -5.16
CA ALA A 150 -22.34 -6.81 -4.02
C ALA A 150 -21.64 -7.17 -2.71
N ALA A 151 -21.26 -8.44 -2.53
CA ALA A 151 -20.58 -8.89 -1.33
C ALA A 151 -19.84 -10.22 -1.54
N ILE A 152 -18.82 -10.45 -0.71
CA ILE A 152 -18.24 -11.79 -0.50
C ILE A 152 -18.25 -12.07 1.00
N LEU A 153 -18.88 -13.17 1.38
CA LEU A 153 -18.93 -13.67 2.74
C LEU A 153 -17.76 -14.63 2.96
N PHE A 154 -16.95 -14.34 3.96
CA PHE A 154 -15.89 -15.21 4.46
C PHE A 154 -16.27 -15.71 5.85
N HIS A 155 -16.51 -17.01 5.97
CA HIS A 155 -16.82 -17.67 7.23
C HIS A 155 -15.65 -18.52 7.66
N HIS A 156 -15.25 -18.34 8.91
CA HIS A 156 -14.11 -19.00 9.51
C HIS A 156 -14.53 -19.79 10.74
N ARG A 157 -13.88 -20.94 10.95
CA ARG A 157 -14.07 -21.77 12.15
C ARG A 157 -12.72 -22.32 12.58
N GLY A 158 -12.37 -22.11 13.85
CA GLY A 158 -11.10 -22.61 14.40
C GLY A 158 -9.84 -22.06 13.71
N GLY A 159 -9.91 -20.85 13.14
CA GLY A 159 -8.79 -20.22 12.42
C GLY A 159 -8.62 -20.64 10.96
N GLU A 160 -9.48 -21.53 10.45
CA GLU A 160 -9.49 -21.94 9.04
C GLU A 160 -10.71 -21.39 8.30
N VAL A 161 -10.59 -21.26 6.97
CA VAL A 161 -11.72 -20.90 6.11
C VAL A 161 -12.69 -22.07 6.07
N ALA A 162 -13.89 -21.87 6.63
CA ALA A 162 -14.96 -22.85 6.58
C ALA A 162 -15.76 -22.72 5.28
N GLU A 163 -15.99 -21.49 4.81
CA GLU A 163 -16.83 -21.21 3.65
C GLU A 163 -16.45 -19.84 3.04
N THR A 164 -16.48 -19.74 1.71
CA THR A 164 -16.38 -18.47 0.96
C THR A 164 -17.55 -18.43 -0.02
N VAL A 165 -18.42 -17.43 0.11
CA VAL A 165 -19.63 -17.29 -0.71
C VAL A 165 -19.65 -15.93 -1.39
N VAL A 166 -19.71 -15.93 -2.71
CA VAL A 166 -19.75 -14.73 -3.55
C VAL A 166 -21.21 -14.42 -3.88
N PHE A 167 -21.60 -13.17 -3.64
CA PHE A 167 -22.91 -12.61 -3.97
C PHE A 167 -22.74 -11.59 -5.11
N PRO A 168 -22.67 -12.06 -6.36
CA PRO A 168 -22.48 -11.20 -7.52
C PRO A 168 -23.74 -10.38 -7.80
N GLY A 169 -23.55 -9.18 -8.35
CA GLY A 169 -24.62 -8.49 -9.06
C GLY A 169 -24.99 -9.22 -10.36
N ILE A 170 -26.19 -8.95 -10.86
CA ILE A 170 -26.80 -9.66 -12.01
C ILE A 170 -25.86 -9.75 -13.21
N TRP A 171 -25.12 -8.67 -13.50
CA TRP A 171 -24.27 -8.56 -14.70
C TRP A 171 -23.02 -9.45 -14.68
N ILE A 172 -22.51 -9.80 -13.50
CA ILE A 172 -21.28 -10.60 -13.38
C ILE A 172 -21.54 -12.00 -12.83
N SER A 173 -22.79 -12.37 -12.53
CA SER A 173 -23.11 -13.65 -11.89
C SER A 173 -22.58 -14.86 -12.66
N ASN A 174 -22.75 -14.88 -13.99
CA ASN A 174 -22.23 -15.96 -14.82
C ASN A 174 -20.70 -16.00 -14.81
N ALA A 175 -20.04 -14.84 -14.91
CA ALA A 175 -18.58 -14.76 -14.87
C ALA A 175 -18.03 -15.24 -13.53
N CYS A 176 -18.63 -14.82 -12.41
CA CYS A 176 -18.27 -15.32 -11.08
C CYS A 176 -18.40 -16.83 -11.00
N ARG A 177 -19.54 -17.40 -11.42
CA ARG A 177 -19.78 -18.85 -11.36
C ARG A 177 -18.78 -19.64 -12.20
N ASP A 178 -18.51 -19.16 -13.40
CA ASP A 178 -17.75 -19.92 -14.40
C ASP A 178 -16.23 -19.76 -14.21
N LEU A 179 -15.78 -18.64 -13.59
CA LEU A 179 -14.36 -18.27 -13.51
C LEU A 179 -13.79 -18.21 -12.09
N LEU A 180 -14.63 -18.23 -11.04
CA LEU A 180 -14.14 -18.35 -9.67
C LEU A 180 -14.18 -19.81 -9.21
N HIS A 181 -13.08 -20.24 -8.59
CA HIS A 181 -12.93 -21.56 -7.98
C HIS A 181 -12.83 -21.46 -6.45
N ASP A 182 -12.95 -22.57 -5.73
CA ASP A 182 -12.82 -22.64 -4.27
C ASP A 182 -13.71 -21.64 -3.49
N CYS A 183 -14.88 -21.32 -4.07
CA CYS A 183 -15.96 -20.56 -3.44
C CYS A 183 -17.31 -21.01 -3.98
N GLU A 184 -18.36 -20.85 -3.18
CA GLU A 184 -19.74 -20.88 -3.69
C GLU A 184 -20.04 -19.54 -4.38
N VAL A 185 -20.71 -19.58 -5.53
CA VAL A 185 -21.26 -18.39 -6.17
C VAL A 185 -22.77 -18.51 -6.17
N VAL A 186 -23.44 -17.57 -5.51
CA VAL A 186 -24.91 -17.50 -5.54
C VAL A 186 -25.33 -16.90 -6.87
N GLU A 187 -26.04 -17.68 -7.68
CA GLU A 187 -26.55 -17.18 -8.96
C GLU A 187 -27.55 -16.04 -8.75
N ASN A 188 -27.45 -15.02 -9.60
CA ASN A 188 -28.30 -13.84 -9.52
C ASN A 188 -28.75 -13.43 -10.92
N GLY A 189 -29.99 -13.79 -11.25
CA GLY A 189 -30.70 -13.41 -12.46
C GLY A 189 -31.68 -12.26 -12.24
N LEU A 190 -32.24 -11.76 -13.34
CA LEU A 190 -33.17 -10.61 -13.33
C LEU A 190 -34.44 -10.83 -12.50
N SER A 191 -34.87 -12.07 -12.31
CA SER A 191 -36.06 -12.43 -11.54
C SER A 191 -35.77 -12.82 -10.09
N ASP A 192 -34.50 -12.92 -9.72
CA ASP A 192 -34.10 -13.35 -8.39
C ASP A 192 -34.16 -12.18 -7.40
N PRO A 193 -34.24 -12.45 -6.08
CA PRO A 193 -34.00 -11.43 -5.08
C PRO A 193 -32.65 -10.77 -5.31
N THR A 194 -32.52 -9.51 -4.90
CA THR A 194 -31.26 -8.77 -5.02
C THR A 194 -30.13 -9.49 -4.28
N ALA A 195 -28.87 -9.28 -4.70
CA ALA A 195 -27.72 -9.90 -4.02
C ALA A 195 -27.67 -9.57 -2.51
N GLU A 196 -28.10 -8.36 -2.13
CA GLU A 196 -28.21 -7.95 -0.72
C GLU A 196 -29.27 -8.77 0.04
N GLU A 197 -30.44 -9.01 -0.57
CA GLU A 197 -31.48 -9.87 0.01
C GLU A 197 -31.03 -11.33 0.09
N GLN A 198 -30.34 -11.84 -0.93
CA GLN A 198 -29.77 -13.19 -0.92
C GLN A 198 -28.74 -13.36 0.21
N LEU A 199 -27.84 -12.38 0.38
CA LEU A 199 -26.90 -12.34 1.50
C LEU A 199 -27.62 -12.30 2.85
N ALA A 200 -28.65 -11.46 2.99
CA ALA A 200 -29.44 -11.37 4.21
C ALA A 200 -30.09 -12.73 4.59
N HIS A 201 -30.64 -13.45 3.61
CA HIS A 201 -31.20 -14.80 3.84
C HIS A 201 -30.11 -15.83 4.18
N ARG A 202 -28.93 -15.77 3.53
CA ARG A 202 -27.79 -16.63 3.91
C ARG A 202 -27.41 -16.40 5.37
N LEU A 203 -27.22 -15.15 5.78
CA LEU A 203 -26.89 -14.81 7.17
C LEU A 203 -27.98 -15.26 8.15
N ALA A 204 -29.26 -15.09 7.80
CA ALA A 204 -30.38 -15.58 8.61
C ALA A 204 -30.32 -17.10 8.83
N SER A 205 -29.97 -17.86 7.78
CA SER A 205 -29.86 -19.33 7.87
C SER A 205 -28.67 -19.80 8.71
N MET A 206 -27.56 -19.04 8.69
CA MET A 206 -26.37 -19.33 9.48
C MET A 206 -26.54 -18.92 10.95
N ALA A 207 -27.44 -17.95 11.22
CA ALA A 207 -27.73 -17.40 12.54
C ALA A 207 -26.49 -17.02 13.38
N PRO A 208 -25.51 -16.28 12.81
CA PRO A 208 -24.33 -15.85 13.55
C PRO A 208 -24.75 -14.85 14.64
N ARG A 209 -23.98 -14.80 15.73
CA ARG A 209 -24.19 -13.78 16.76
C ARG A 209 -23.79 -12.38 16.27
N ARG A 210 -22.69 -12.29 15.52
CA ARG A 210 -22.05 -11.05 15.08
C ARG A 210 -21.46 -11.24 13.68
N VAL A 211 -21.61 -10.22 12.83
CA VAL A 211 -21.05 -10.17 11.48
C VAL A 211 -20.31 -8.85 11.29
N LEU A 212 -19.08 -8.95 10.79
CA LEU A 212 -18.25 -7.79 10.47
C LEU A 212 -18.39 -7.42 9.00
N PHE A 213 -18.36 -6.13 8.69
CA PHE A 213 -18.40 -5.59 7.34
C PHE A 213 -17.27 -4.57 7.17
N ASP A 214 -16.62 -4.55 6.00
CA ASP A 214 -15.76 -3.40 5.64
C ASP A 214 -16.60 -2.12 5.45
N GLN A 215 -17.76 -2.27 4.82
CA GLN A 215 -18.75 -1.23 4.66
C GLN A 215 -20.15 -1.86 4.70
N LEU A 216 -21.12 -1.13 5.26
CA LEU A 216 -22.51 -1.55 5.30
C LEU A 216 -23.39 -0.45 4.70
N SER A 217 -24.03 -0.75 3.57
CA SER A 217 -25.04 0.14 2.99
C SER A 217 -26.31 0.12 3.85
N ASP A 218 -27.05 1.23 3.87
CA ASP A 218 -28.35 1.29 4.57
C ASP A 218 -29.33 0.23 4.05
N SER A 219 -29.31 -0.03 2.73
CA SER A 219 -30.16 -1.04 2.07
C SER A 219 -29.86 -2.46 2.54
N LEU A 220 -28.57 -2.83 2.58
CA LEU A 220 -28.14 -4.14 3.07
C LEU A 220 -28.45 -4.29 4.56
N GLY A 221 -28.16 -3.26 5.37
CA GLY A 221 -28.48 -3.25 6.80
C GLY A 221 -29.97 -3.46 7.08
N GLN A 222 -30.85 -2.78 6.33
CA GLN A 222 -32.30 -2.96 6.42
C GLN A 222 -32.74 -4.37 5.98
N SER A 223 -32.16 -4.89 4.90
CA SER A 223 -32.45 -6.24 4.40
C SER A 223 -32.11 -7.31 5.43
N ILE A 224 -30.96 -7.21 6.10
CA ILE A 224 -30.54 -8.12 7.17
C ILE A 224 -31.47 -7.96 8.39
N ALA A 225 -31.72 -6.73 8.85
CA ALA A 225 -32.57 -6.48 10.01
C ALA A 225 -33.99 -7.03 9.85
N LYS A 226 -34.52 -7.07 8.62
CA LYS A 226 -35.85 -7.61 8.31
C LYS A 226 -35.96 -9.13 8.54
N VAL A 227 -34.92 -9.89 8.25
CA VAL A 227 -34.96 -11.36 8.28
C VAL A 227 -34.14 -11.98 9.42
N ALA A 228 -33.19 -11.24 9.99
CA ALA A 228 -32.32 -11.68 11.07
C ALA A 228 -32.02 -10.55 12.08
N PRO A 229 -33.05 -10.02 12.77
CA PRO A 229 -32.92 -8.86 13.66
C PRO A 229 -32.03 -9.08 14.89
N SER A 230 -31.67 -10.33 15.20
CA SER A 230 -30.81 -10.67 16.34
C SER A 230 -29.32 -10.63 16.02
N ILE A 231 -28.92 -10.50 14.75
CA ILE A 231 -27.51 -10.42 14.35
C ILE A 231 -26.97 -9.04 14.70
N GLU A 232 -25.85 -9.00 15.42
CA GLU A 232 -25.10 -7.77 15.61
C GLU A 232 -24.29 -7.44 14.34
N LEU A 233 -24.60 -6.33 13.68
CA LEU A 233 -23.91 -5.83 12.49
C LEU A 233 -22.85 -4.81 12.91
N VAL A 234 -21.59 -5.07 12.60
CA VAL A 234 -20.47 -4.19 12.97
C VAL A 234 -19.72 -3.78 11.71
N VAL A 235 -19.54 -2.48 11.52
CA VAL A 235 -18.68 -1.94 10.46
C VAL A 235 -17.28 -1.72 11.04
N ASP A 236 -16.31 -2.44 10.50
CA ASP A 236 -14.91 -2.40 10.92
C ASP A 236 -14.02 -2.82 9.73
N ASP A 237 -13.46 -1.84 9.02
CA ASP A 237 -12.57 -2.07 7.88
C ASP A 237 -11.10 -2.28 8.31
N PHE A 238 -10.90 -3.27 9.17
CA PHE A 238 -9.57 -3.71 9.57
C PHE A 238 -8.79 -4.36 8.42
N VAL A 239 -9.48 -4.78 7.35
CA VAL A 239 -8.81 -5.33 6.16
C VAL A 239 -8.00 -4.23 5.49
N THR A 240 -8.59 -3.06 5.24
CA THR A 240 -7.85 -1.90 4.71
C THR A 240 -6.81 -1.39 5.69
N THR A 241 -7.21 -1.14 6.94
CA THR A 241 -6.37 -0.42 7.91
C THR A 241 -5.24 -1.26 8.52
N LEU A 242 -5.38 -2.59 8.54
CA LEU A 242 -4.37 -3.50 9.11
C LEU A 242 -3.80 -4.47 8.07
N LEU A 243 -4.66 -5.25 7.39
CA LEU A 243 -4.17 -6.38 6.58
C LEU A 243 -3.51 -5.94 5.27
N ARG A 244 -4.13 -4.96 4.60
CA ARG A 244 -3.66 -4.41 3.33
C ARG A 244 -2.59 -3.34 3.50
N ARG A 245 -2.46 -2.75 4.69
CA ARG A 245 -1.47 -1.72 4.96
C ARG A 245 -0.05 -2.24 4.69
N CYS A 246 0.30 -3.38 5.30
CA CYS A 246 1.56 -4.05 5.04
C CYS A 246 1.47 -4.91 3.77
N LYS A 247 2.15 -4.46 2.71
CA LYS A 247 2.20 -5.17 1.43
C LYS A 247 2.94 -6.49 1.56
N ASP A 248 2.28 -7.57 1.15
CA ASP A 248 2.93 -8.87 1.00
C ASP A 248 3.63 -8.99 -0.37
N GLU A 249 4.24 -10.15 -0.63
CA GLU A 249 4.97 -10.39 -1.88
C GLU A 249 4.06 -10.27 -3.12
N ALA A 250 2.80 -10.71 -3.02
CA ALA A 250 1.85 -10.61 -4.12
C ALA A 250 1.45 -9.14 -4.37
N ASP A 251 1.27 -8.35 -3.31
CA ASP A 251 1.06 -6.90 -3.42
C ASP A 251 2.23 -6.22 -4.13
N LEU A 252 3.47 -6.56 -3.75
CA LEU A 252 4.67 -5.99 -4.37
C LEU A 252 4.84 -6.38 -5.84
N VAL A 253 4.50 -7.61 -6.21
CA VAL A 253 4.50 -8.04 -7.62
C VAL A 253 3.49 -7.23 -8.42
N GLY A 254 2.26 -7.07 -7.90
CA GLY A 254 1.20 -6.28 -8.52
C GLY A 254 1.58 -4.81 -8.68
N LEU A 255 2.04 -4.16 -7.60
CA LEU A 255 2.46 -2.76 -7.60
C LEU A 255 3.64 -2.50 -8.54
N LYS A 256 4.65 -3.39 -8.57
CA LYS A 256 5.77 -3.28 -9.53
C LYS A 256 5.30 -3.42 -10.96
N ARG A 257 4.33 -4.30 -11.23
CA ARG A 257 3.77 -4.45 -12.57
C ARG A 257 3.00 -3.19 -12.99
N ALA A 258 2.20 -2.62 -12.09
CA ALA A 258 1.50 -1.37 -12.34
C ALA A 258 2.49 -0.21 -12.57
N ALA A 259 3.52 -0.07 -11.74
CA ALA A 259 4.58 0.92 -11.90
C ALA A 259 5.30 0.82 -13.25
N GLN A 260 5.64 -0.38 -13.71
CA GLN A 260 6.28 -0.60 -15.01
C GLN A 260 5.41 -0.16 -16.19
N VAL A 261 4.10 -0.43 -16.13
CA VAL A 261 3.17 0.02 -17.18
C VAL A 261 3.02 1.55 -17.12
N ALA A 262 2.97 2.12 -15.92
CA ALA A 262 2.92 3.57 -15.75
C ALA A 262 4.16 4.27 -16.31
N ASP A 263 5.36 3.74 -16.03
CA ASP A 263 6.62 4.23 -16.57
C ASP A 263 6.60 4.28 -18.11
N LEU A 264 6.15 3.19 -18.75
CA LEU A 264 6.03 3.13 -20.20
C LEU A 264 5.10 4.23 -20.74
N GLY A 265 3.94 4.40 -20.13
CA GLY A 265 2.95 5.40 -20.53
C GLY A 265 3.48 6.83 -20.42
N MET A 266 4.07 7.15 -19.27
CA MET A 266 4.61 8.48 -18.99
C MET A 266 5.76 8.83 -19.94
N GLN A 267 6.72 7.92 -20.12
CA GLN A 267 7.84 8.11 -21.05
C GLN A 267 7.33 8.32 -22.48
N THR A 268 6.35 7.51 -22.91
CA THR A 268 5.77 7.62 -24.25
C THR A 268 5.04 8.95 -24.45
N ALA A 269 4.33 9.44 -23.44
CA ALA A 269 3.62 10.71 -23.50
C ALA A 269 4.61 11.89 -23.58
N PHE A 270 5.60 11.96 -22.68
CA PHE A 270 6.59 13.05 -22.66
C PHE A 270 7.50 13.08 -23.89
N ALA A 271 7.82 11.91 -24.47
CA ALA A 271 8.53 11.82 -25.75
C ALA A 271 7.73 12.41 -26.95
N ASN A 272 6.47 12.79 -26.75
CA ASN A 272 5.63 13.46 -27.76
C ASN A 272 5.25 14.90 -27.38
N VAL A 273 5.65 15.37 -26.20
CA VAL A 273 5.46 16.76 -25.77
C VAL A 273 6.45 17.66 -26.49
N ARG A 274 5.94 18.59 -27.31
CA ARG A 274 6.69 19.60 -28.06
C ARG A 274 5.79 20.73 -28.56
N PRO A 275 6.34 21.89 -28.97
CA PRO A 275 5.56 22.97 -29.55
C PRO A 275 4.68 22.51 -30.73
N GLY A 276 3.44 22.98 -30.79
CA GLY A 276 2.48 22.68 -31.85
C GLY A 276 1.70 21.37 -31.67
N VAL A 277 2.06 20.51 -30.72
CA VAL A 277 1.28 19.33 -30.31
C VAL A 277 0.31 19.72 -29.20
N SER A 278 -0.88 19.10 -29.10
CA SER A 278 -1.75 19.33 -27.94
C SER A 278 -1.45 18.33 -26.83
N CYS A 279 -1.78 18.68 -25.59
CA CYS A 279 -1.73 17.73 -24.48
C CYS A 279 -2.53 16.44 -24.76
N ALA A 280 -3.68 16.56 -25.43
CA ALA A 280 -4.51 15.42 -25.83
C ALA A 280 -3.78 14.47 -26.79
N ASP A 281 -3.07 15.00 -27.79
CA ASP A 281 -2.27 14.19 -28.73
C ASP A 281 -1.14 13.46 -27.99
N ALA A 282 -0.48 14.11 -27.01
CA ALA A 282 0.59 13.52 -26.22
C ALA A 282 0.09 12.40 -25.27
N ILE A 283 -1.02 12.61 -24.55
CA ILE A 283 -1.56 11.55 -23.68
C ILE A 283 -2.20 10.40 -24.46
N ALA A 284 -2.68 10.64 -25.69
CA ALA A 284 -3.30 9.60 -26.51
C ALA A 284 -2.31 8.46 -26.82
N VAL A 285 -1.06 8.80 -27.13
CA VAL A 285 -0.01 7.81 -27.41
C VAL A 285 0.43 7.08 -26.13
N GLY A 286 0.57 7.79 -25.00
CA GLY A 286 0.88 7.17 -23.70
C GLY A 286 -0.23 6.22 -23.25
N THR A 287 -1.49 6.64 -23.41
CA THR A 287 -2.67 5.82 -23.11
C THR A 287 -2.70 4.55 -23.96
N ALA A 288 -2.47 4.67 -25.27
CA ALA A 288 -2.42 3.51 -26.16
C ALA A 288 -1.32 2.52 -25.76
N ALA A 289 -0.13 3.02 -25.38
CA ALA A 289 0.98 2.19 -24.94
C ALA A 289 0.66 1.42 -23.65
N MET A 290 0.02 2.08 -22.67
CA MET A 290 -0.37 1.43 -21.41
C MET A 290 -1.45 0.37 -21.60
N LEU A 291 -2.49 0.66 -22.40
CA LEU A 291 -3.52 -0.32 -22.74
C LEU A 291 -2.92 -1.55 -23.44
N ALA A 292 -1.99 -1.33 -24.39
CA ALA A 292 -1.29 -2.41 -25.07
C ALA A 292 -0.40 -3.24 -24.12
N ALA A 293 0.09 -2.63 -23.04
CA ALA A 293 0.91 -3.29 -22.02
C ALA A 293 0.09 -3.97 -20.90
N GLY A 294 -1.25 -3.93 -20.98
CA GLY A 294 -2.14 -4.65 -20.06
C GLY A 294 -2.76 -3.79 -18.96
N ALA A 295 -2.79 -2.46 -19.10
CA ALA A 295 -3.62 -1.64 -18.23
C ALA A 295 -5.12 -1.94 -18.43
N GLU A 296 -5.83 -2.21 -17.34
CA GLU A 296 -7.28 -2.41 -17.31
C GLU A 296 -8.04 -1.11 -17.57
N SER A 297 -7.48 -0.01 -17.06
CA SER A 297 -7.97 1.35 -17.28
C SER A 297 -6.84 2.35 -17.11
N VAL A 298 -6.99 3.50 -17.79
CA VAL A 298 -6.01 4.57 -17.83
C VAL A 298 -6.74 5.90 -17.65
N ALA A 299 -6.27 6.71 -16.71
CA ALA A 299 -6.62 8.11 -16.59
C ALA A 299 -5.32 8.93 -16.68
N MET A 300 -5.21 9.79 -17.69
CA MET A 300 -4.15 10.79 -17.79
C MET A 300 -4.77 12.19 -17.80
N ALA A 301 -4.33 13.05 -16.89
CA ALA A 301 -4.78 14.42 -16.73
C ALA A 301 -3.61 15.37 -17.02
N PRO A 302 -3.47 15.85 -18.27
CA PRO A 302 -2.44 16.79 -18.63
C PRO A 302 -2.93 18.24 -18.44
N ALA A 303 -2.00 19.13 -18.16
CA ALA A 303 -2.21 20.58 -18.21
C ALA A 303 -1.02 21.27 -18.88
N SER A 304 -1.25 22.38 -19.59
CA SER A 304 -0.18 23.14 -20.24
C SER A 304 -0.29 24.65 -20.09
N GLY A 305 0.86 25.32 -20.19
CA GLY A 305 0.98 26.77 -20.03
C GLY A 305 0.44 27.25 -18.68
N ILE A 306 -0.36 28.31 -18.68
CA ILE A 306 -0.95 28.87 -17.47
C ILE A 306 -1.96 27.93 -16.78
N GLY A 307 -2.55 26.99 -17.53
CA GLY A 307 -3.49 26.00 -16.98
C GLY A 307 -2.84 25.16 -15.89
N THR A 308 -1.51 24.95 -15.97
CA THR A 308 -0.76 24.21 -14.96
C THR A 308 -0.87 24.79 -13.55
N GLY A 309 -1.14 26.10 -13.40
CA GLY A 309 -1.29 26.73 -12.08
C GLY A 309 -2.63 26.48 -11.38
N TYR A 310 -3.53 25.68 -11.98
CA TYR A 310 -4.89 25.44 -11.48
C TYR A 310 -5.18 23.93 -11.40
N LEU A 311 -4.78 23.29 -10.30
CA LEU A 311 -5.04 21.86 -10.03
C LEU A 311 -6.53 21.52 -10.20
N ASP A 312 -6.81 20.35 -10.77
CA ASP A 312 -8.15 19.82 -11.10
C ASP A 312 -9.00 20.70 -12.04
N SER A 313 -8.41 21.72 -12.67
CA SER A 313 -9.07 22.44 -13.76
C SER A 313 -8.98 21.64 -15.08
N GLY A 314 -9.94 21.86 -15.97
CA GLY A 314 -9.93 21.23 -17.28
C GLY A 314 -8.95 21.89 -18.25
N GLU A 315 -8.18 21.09 -18.97
CA GLU A 315 -7.36 21.51 -20.11
C GLU A 315 -8.19 21.51 -21.41
N ASP A 316 -8.08 22.54 -22.26
CA ASP A 316 -8.68 22.47 -23.60
C ASP A 316 -7.87 21.46 -24.45
N PRO A 317 -8.46 20.32 -24.86
CA PRO A 317 -7.72 19.29 -25.59
C PRO A 317 -7.21 19.74 -26.96
N ARG A 318 -7.65 20.90 -27.46
CA ARG A 318 -7.24 21.49 -28.74
C ARG A 318 -6.13 22.52 -28.59
N ARG A 319 -5.84 22.99 -27.36
CA ARG A 319 -4.75 23.93 -27.11
C ARG A 319 -3.45 23.32 -27.60
N ARG A 320 -2.66 24.10 -28.34
CA ARG A 320 -1.32 23.68 -28.76
C ARG A 320 -0.33 24.15 -27.70
N ILE A 321 0.56 23.26 -27.32
CA ILE A 321 1.71 23.55 -26.48
C ILE A 321 2.60 24.54 -27.23
N GLU A 322 3.09 25.55 -26.54
CA GLU A 322 3.95 26.61 -27.06
C GLU A 322 5.36 26.53 -26.44
N GLU A 323 6.32 27.16 -27.09
CA GLU A 323 7.66 27.34 -26.53
C GLU A 323 7.57 28.18 -25.24
N GLY A 324 8.17 27.70 -24.15
CA GLY A 324 8.12 28.33 -22.83
C GLY A 324 6.95 27.89 -21.95
N ASP A 325 6.06 27.01 -22.44
CA ASP A 325 5.00 26.44 -21.62
C ASP A 325 5.57 25.51 -20.55
N MET A 326 5.03 25.60 -19.33
CA MET A 326 5.06 24.47 -18.42
C MET A 326 4.06 23.41 -18.87
N VAL A 327 4.39 22.15 -18.67
CA VAL A 327 3.50 21.01 -18.87
C VAL A 327 3.64 20.10 -17.67
N PHE A 328 2.52 19.62 -17.13
CA PHE A 328 2.54 18.43 -16.27
C PHE A 328 1.50 17.44 -16.73
N ILE A 329 1.76 16.16 -16.50
CA ILE A 329 0.83 15.07 -16.74
C ILE A 329 0.76 14.26 -15.46
N ASP A 330 -0.42 14.25 -14.87
CA ASP A 330 -0.79 13.33 -13.79
C ASP A 330 -1.45 12.09 -14.38
N MET A 331 -1.22 10.92 -13.80
CA MET A 331 -1.88 9.71 -14.25
C MET A 331 -2.03 8.62 -13.20
N GLY A 332 -3.20 7.97 -13.25
CA GLY A 332 -3.49 6.74 -12.53
C GLY A 332 -3.90 5.62 -13.50
N ILE A 333 -3.39 4.42 -13.28
CA ILE A 333 -3.76 3.20 -14.03
C ILE A 333 -4.05 2.04 -13.10
N TRP A 334 -4.76 1.04 -13.62
CA TRP A 334 -5.00 -0.21 -12.91
C TRP A 334 -4.43 -1.39 -13.68
N VAL A 335 -3.66 -2.24 -13.00
CA VAL A 335 -3.13 -3.51 -13.54
C VAL A 335 -3.29 -4.61 -12.51
N HIS A 336 -4.02 -5.68 -12.84
CA HIS A 336 -4.42 -6.75 -11.92
C HIS A 336 -5.10 -6.21 -10.66
N GLY A 337 -5.88 -5.13 -10.83
CA GLY A 337 -6.50 -4.39 -9.73
C GLY A 337 -5.57 -3.53 -8.87
N TYR A 338 -4.26 -3.47 -9.13
CA TYR A 338 -3.32 -2.58 -8.41
C TYR A 338 -3.18 -1.22 -9.10
N LEU A 339 -3.14 -0.15 -8.31
CA LEU A 339 -2.93 1.22 -8.76
C LEU A 339 -1.46 1.43 -9.14
N GLY A 340 -1.24 1.90 -10.38
CA GLY A 340 0.00 2.55 -10.79
C GLY A 340 -0.24 4.05 -10.84
N ASP A 341 0.64 4.83 -10.22
CA ASP A 341 0.45 6.26 -10.02
C ASP A 341 1.73 7.05 -10.32
N MET A 342 1.61 8.15 -11.07
CA MET A 342 2.77 8.96 -11.46
C MET A 342 2.37 10.34 -11.99
N THR A 343 3.09 11.36 -11.54
CA THR A 343 3.06 12.70 -12.13
C THR A 343 4.45 13.12 -12.60
N ARG A 344 4.54 13.72 -13.78
CA ARG A 344 5.75 14.41 -14.27
C ARG A 344 5.45 15.81 -14.73
N ALA A 345 6.43 16.69 -14.59
CA ALA A 345 6.37 18.07 -15.07
C ALA A 345 7.65 18.43 -15.84
N ALA A 346 7.52 19.31 -16.83
CA ALA A 346 8.62 19.84 -17.61
C ALA A 346 8.30 21.26 -18.11
N ILE A 347 9.35 21.93 -18.59
CA ILE A 347 9.24 23.19 -19.33
C ILE A 347 9.59 22.88 -20.78
N VAL A 348 8.71 23.24 -21.69
CA VAL A 348 8.95 23.11 -23.12
C VAL A 348 9.87 24.25 -23.55
N GLY A 349 11.06 23.92 -24.04
CA GLY A 349 12.06 24.94 -24.35
C GLY A 349 12.82 25.42 -23.12
N THR A 350 12.99 26.74 -22.97
CA THR A 350 13.74 27.32 -21.84
C THR A 350 12.85 27.75 -20.67
N GLY A 351 11.68 28.33 -20.94
CA GLY A 351 10.83 28.98 -19.92
C GLY A 351 11.48 30.19 -19.25
N SER A 352 10.78 30.77 -18.26
CA SER A 352 11.27 31.86 -17.43
C SER A 352 12.13 31.36 -16.26
N ALA A 353 12.91 32.25 -15.65
CA ALA A 353 13.73 31.91 -14.48
C ALA A 353 12.85 31.46 -13.29
N GLU A 354 11.68 32.08 -13.12
CA GLU A 354 10.72 31.72 -12.08
C GLU A 354 10.06 30.34 -12.32
N GLN A 355 9.80 29.97 -13.58
CA GLN A 355 9.30 28.64 -13.92
C GLN A 355 10.36 27.56 -13.64
N GLN A 356 11.62 27.83 -14.00
CA GLN A 356 12.75 26.94 -13.71
C GLN A 356 12.94 26.77 -12.20
N ASP A 357 12.85 27.86 -11.43
CA ASP A 357 12.92 27.83 -9.97
C ASP A 357 11.75 27.05 -9.36
N LEU A 358 10.53 27.20 -9.87
CA LEU A 358 9.38 26.41 -9.44
C LEU A 358 9.60 24.91 -9.68
N LEU A 359 9.98 24.52 -10.90
CA LEU A 359 10.22 23.12 -11.24
C LEU A 359 11.34 22.50 -10.39
N ALA A 360 12.47 23.21 -10.26
CA ALA A 360 13.60 22.75 -9.44
C ALA A 360 13.23 22.61 -7.96
N THR A 361 12.44 23.55 -7.41
CA THR A 361 12.01 23.48 -6.00
C THR A 361 11.06 22.31 -5.77
N VAL A 362 10.15 22.01 -6.71
CA VAL A 362 9.28 20.83 -6.63
C VAL A 362 10.09 19.53 -6.71
N GLN A 363 11.09 19.45 -7.59
CA GLN A 363 12.00 18.32 -7.67
C GLN A 363 12.81 18.13 -6.37
N GLU A 364 13.27 19.23 -5.76
CA GLU A 364 13.93 19.21 -4.45
C GLU A 364 12.98 18.78 -3.34
N ALA A 365 11.72 19.25 -3.36
CA ALA A 365 10.69 18.86 -2.41
C ALA A 365 10.47 17.35 -2.47
N TYR A 366 10.39 16.79 -3.68
CA TYR A 366 10.24 15.35 -3.93
C TYR A 366 11.43 14.57 -3.35
N GLN A 367 12.65 14.97 -3.68
CA GLN A 367 13.86 14.28 -3.20
C GLN A 367 13.96 14.29 -1.67
N ARG A 368 13.69 15.44 -1.04
CA ARG A 368 13.71 15.56 0.43
C ARG A 368 12.63 14.68 1.06
N SER A 369 11.39 14.83 0.65
CA SER A 369 10.26 14.12 1.27
C SER A 369 10.31 12.60 1.04
N SER A 370 10.61 12.15 -0.18
CA SER A 370 10.73 10.71 -0.49
C SER A 370 11.86 10.04 0.31
N SER A 371 13.00 10.72 0.50
CA SER A 371 14.12 10.19 1.29
C SER A 371 13.79 9.98 2.78
N LEU A 372 12.79 10.69 3.29
CA LEU A 372 12.32 10.59 4.68
C LEU A 372 11.24 9.52 4.88
N MET A 373 10.76 8.87 3.81
CA MET A 373 9.77 7.80 3.89
C MET A 373 10.39 6.48 4.36
N VAL A 374 10.85 6.48 5.61
CA VAL A 374 11.51 5.35 6.31
C VAL A 374 10.62 4.84 7.45
N PRO A 375 10.83 3.60 7.92
CA PRO A 375 10.13 3.09 9.09
C PRO A 375 10.30 3.99 10.32
N GLY A 376 9.20 4.29 11.01
CA GLY A 376 9.17 5.14 12.19
C GLY A 376 9.06 6.65 11.91
N ALA A 377 9.16 7.08 10.64
CA ALA A 377 8.99 8.49 10.29
C ALA A 377 7.54 8.94 10.51
N ARG A 378 7.36 10.12 11.10
CA ARG A 378 6.04 10.72 11.31
C ARG A 378 5.62 11.47 10.05
N GLY A 379 4.47 11.12 9.46
CA GLY A 379 3.99 11.76 8.23
C GLY A 379 3.94 13.29 8.30
N GLU A 380 3.54 13.85 9.44
CA GLU A 380 3.51 15.30 9.66
C GLU A 380 4.88 15.99 9.51
N GLU A 381 5.97 15.33 9.92
CA GLU A 381 7.33 15.87 9.82
C GLU A 381 7.81 15.86 8.36
N ILE A 382 7.44 14.81 7.63
CA ILE A 382 7.72 14.71 6.19
C ILE A 382 6.94 15.79 5.44
N TYR A 383 5.65 15.97 5.75
CA TYR A 383 4.82 17.03 5.17
C TYR A 383 5.39 18.43 5.46
N GLN A 384 5.77 18.68 6.71
CA GLN A 384 6.31 19.98 7.13
C GLN A 384 7.61 20.32 6.41
N THR A 385 8.44 19.33 6.06
CA THR A 385 9.66 19.54 5.28
C THR A 385 9.38 20.19 3.92
N VAL A 386 8.26 19.85 3.28
CA VAL A 386 7.82 20.44 2.01
C VAL A 386 7.31 21.87 2.23
N VAL A 387 6.50 22.08 3.27
CA VAL A 387 6.01 23.41 3.64
C VAL A 387 7.16 24.38 3.93
N ASP A 388 8.15 23.93 4.70
CA ASP A 388 9.32 24.73 5.09
C ASP A 388 10.21 25.05 3.89
N LEU A 389 10.28 24.16 2.89
CA LEU A 389 10.98 24.43 1.63
C LEU A 389 10.28 25.54 0.82
N TYR A 390 8.95 25.54 0.79
CA TYR A 390 8.16 26.53 0.05
C TYR A 390 8.00 27.87 0.77
N ALA A 391 8.08 27.91 2.11
CA ALA A 391 7.81 29.11 2.90
C ALA A 391 8.71 30.32 2.57
N PRO A 392 10.05 30.20 2.41
CA PRO A 392 10.92 31.35 2.11
C PRO A 392 10.61 32.03 0.77
N LYS A 393 10.00 31.30 -0.17
CA LYS A 393 9.57 31.81 -1.49
C LYS A 393 8.15 32.38 -1.46
N GLY A 394 7.46 32.29 -0.32
CA GLY A 394 6.04 32.62 -0.20
C GLY A 394 5.12 31.60 -0.87
N TRP A 395 5.61 30.38 -1.14
CA TRP A 395 4.89 29.38 -1.93
C TRP A 395 4.08 28.39 -1.11
N ALA A 396 4.27 28.33 0.22
CA ALA A 396 3.56 27.40 1.09
C ALA A 396 2.02 27.41 0.91
N PRO A 397 1.33 28.56 0.70
CA PRO A 397 -0.11 28.57 0.43
C PRO A 397 -0.54 27.92 -0.90
N TYR A 398 0.40 27.64 -1.81
CA TYR A 398 0.16 27.03 -3.12
C TYR A 398 0.44 25.52 -3.15
N PHE A 399 0.91 24.95 -2.03
CA PHE A 399 0.85 23.51 -1.77
C PHE A 399 -0.49 23.19 -1.11
N VAL A 400 -1.48 22.85 -1.94
CA VAL A 400 -2.91 22.84 -1.57
C VAL A 400 -3.50 21.44 -1.34
N HIS A 401 -2.68 20.40 -1.45
CA HIS A 401 -3.11 19.02 -1.37
C HIS A 401 -2.29 18.22 -0.35
N HIS A 402 -2.59 16.93 -0.23
CA HIS A 402 -1.82 16.01 0.60
C HIS A 402 -0.46 15.71 -0.04
N LEU A 403 0.55 15.35 0.75
CA LEU A 403 1.85 14.94 0.22
C LEU A 403 1.81 13.50 -0.32
N SER A 404 0.98 12.65 0.24
CA SER A 404 0.95 11.23 -0.09
C SER A 404 -0.36 10.54 0.29
N HIS A 405 -0.73 9.51 -0.45
CA HIS A 405 -1.77 8.55 -0.11
C HIS A 405 -1.27 7.11 -0.31
N GLY A 406 -1.94 6.16 0.33
CA GLY A 406 -1.59 4.75 0.23
C GLY A 406 -1.85 4.19 -1.17
N LEU A 407 -0.99 3.26 -1.57
CA LEU A 407 -1.02 2.58 -2.87
C LEU A 407 -1.33 1.10 -2.65
N GLY A 408 -2.05 0.48 -3.59
CA GLY A 408 -2.48 -0.91 -3.47
C GLY A 408 -3.66 -1.18 -4.39
N LEU A 409 -4.70 -1.79 -3.84
CA LEU A 409 -5.93 -2.15 -4.55
C LEU A 409 -7.00 -1.04 -4.53
N GLY A 410 -6.72 0.08 -3.86
CA GLY A 410 -7.55 1.30 -3.80
C GLY A 410 -8.04 1.62 -2.38
N GLY A 411 -7.96 2.88 -1.99
CA GLY A 411 -8.31 3.32 -0.62
C GLY A 411 -7.34 2.82 0.45
N ASP A 412 -6.13 2.41 0.07
CA ASP A 412 -5.09 1.96 0.97
C ASP A 412 -4.57 3.11 1.86
N VAL A 413 -4.08 2.75 3.03
CA VAL A 413 -3.37 3.62 3.98
C VAL A 413 -1.86 3.31 3.91
N PRO A 414 -0.96 4.19 4.40
CA PRO A 414 -1.18 5.45 5.12
C PRO A 414 -1.44 6.66 4.21
N ARG A 415 -1.93 7.76 4.81
CA ARG A 415 -1.98 9.09 4.18
C ARG A 415 -0.99 10.04 4.86
N VAL A 416 -0.41 10.97 4.10
CA VAL A 416 0.43 12.04 4.65
C VAL A 416 -0.13 13.39 4.18
N ALA A 417 -0.66 14.16 5.12
CA ALA A 417 -1.25 15.47 4.85
C ALA A 417 -1.07 16.42 6.04
N ALA A 418 -1.37 17.71 5.87
CA ALA A 418 -1.31 18.71 6.94
C ALA A 418 -2.16 18.33 8.17
N ASP A 419 -3.29 17.66 7.95
CA ASP A 419 -4.28 17.31 8.96
C ASP A 419 -4.26 15.82 9.37
N HIS A 420 -3.35 15.03 8.80
CA HIS A 420 -3.35 13.58 8.96
C HIS A 420 -1.92 13.05 9.10
N ALA A 421 -1.63 12.49 10.28
CA ALA A 421 -0.29 12.08 10.67
C ALA A 421 -0.29 10.60 11.06
N GLU A 422 0.11 9.76 10.11
CA GLU A 422 0.43 8.35 10.39
C GLU A 422 1.95 8.17 10.52
N ILE A 423 2.37 7.28 11.40
CA ILE A 423 3.75 6.79 11.47
C ILE A 423 3.91 5.77 10.35
N LEU A 424 4.95 5.91 9.54
CA LEU A 424 5.25 4.97 8.47
C LEU A 424 5.86 3.68 9.03
N HIS A 425 5.46 2.55 8.47
CA HIS A 425 5.96 1.23 8.86
C HIS A 425 6.57 0.49 7.66
N VAL A 426 7.46 -0.46 7.93
CA VAL A 426 7.93 -1.40 6.91
C VAL A 426 6.71 -2.07 6.27
N GLY A 427 6.69 -2.13 4.95
CA GLY A 427 5.57 -2.71 4.21
C GLY A 427 4.54 -1.70 3.72
N ASP A 428 4.57 -0.45 4.19
CA ASP A 428 3.71 0.60 3.66
C ASP A 428 4.09 0.89 2.18
N ALA A 429 3.10 1.15 1.33
CA ALA A 429 3.30 1.64 -0.03
C ALA A 429 2.44 2.88 -0.23
N LEU A 430 3.02 3.97 -0.73
CA LEU A 430 2.42 5.30 -0.75
C LEU A 430 2.99 6.16 -1.89
N SER A 431 2.24 7.14 -2.39
CA SER A 431 2.75 8.13 -3.35
C SER A 431 3.71 9.11 -2.67
N CYS A 432 4.45 9.91 -3.41
CA CYS A 432 5.17 11.06 -2.86
C CYS A 432 5.11 12.19 -3.87
N GLU A 433 4.25 13.17 -3.63
CA GLU A 433 3.78 14.09 -4.66
C GLU A 433 3.74 15.56 -4.20
N PRO A 434 4.88 16.23 -3.94
CA PRO A 434 4.88 17.59 -3.39
C PRO A 434 4.58 18.67 -4.45
N GLY A 435 3.40 18.67 -5.07
CA GLY A 435 3.00 19.62 -6.10
C GLY A 435 2.84 21.06 -5.61
N CYS A 436 3.13 22.04 -6.48
CA CYS A 436 2.95 23.45 -6.17
C CYS A 436 2.34 24.19 -7.38
N TYR A 437 1.26 24.95 -7.14
CA TYR A 437 0.39 25.51 -8.18
C TYR A 437 0.18 27.02 -7.98
N ILE A 438 0.90 27.84 -8.74
CA ILE A 438 0.98 29.30 -8.52
C ILE A 438 0.24 30.03 -9.67
N PRO A 439 -0.91 30.66 -9.40
CA PRO A 439 -1.64 31.44 -10.40
C PRO A 439 -0.77 32.53 -11.01
N GLY A 440 -0.74 32.61 -12.34
CA GLY A 440 0.06 33.58 -13.10
C GLY A 440 1.50 33.13 -13.40
N LEU A 441 2.01 32.10 -12.73
CA LEU A 441 3.34 31.53 -12.98
C LEU A 441 3.26 30.14 -13.66
N GLY A 442 2.42 29.26 -13.11
CA GLY A 442 2.29 27.86 -13.54
C GLY A 442 2.25 26.90 -12.36
N GLY A 443 2.28 25.60 -12.63
CA GLY A 443 2.32 24.57 -11.59
C GLY A 443 3.13 23.36 -12.02
N ALA A 444 3.82 22.76 -11.05
CA ALA A 444 4.60 21.55 -11.25
C ALA A 444 4.28 20.55 -10.13
N ARG A 445 4.25 19.28 -10.50
CA ARG A 445 4.23 18.16 -9.57
C ARG A 445 5.12 17.05 -10.11
N VAL A 446 5.84 16.42 -9.21
CA VAL A 446 6.63 15.21 -9.44
C VAL A 446 6.14 14.19 -8.46
N GLU A 447 5.91 12.97 -8.93
CA GLU A 447 5.37 11.92 -8.10
C GLU A 447 5.91 10.55 -8.47
N ASN A 448 6.23 9.77 -7.45
CA ASN A 448 6.58 8.36 -7.59
C ASN A 448 5.89 7.51 -6.54
N MET A 449 5.74 6.23 -6.87
CA MET A 449 5.29 5.20 -5.95
C MET A 449 6.46 4.77 -5.06
N ILE A 450 6.32 4.92 -3.75
CA ILE A 450 7.32 4.58 -2.75
C ILE A 450 6.85 3.36 -1.95
N TYR A 451 7.73 2.38 -1.79
CA TYR A 451 7.59 1.30 -0.82
C TYR A 451 8.53 1.55 0.36
N VAL A 452 8.02 1.51 1.57
CA VAL A 452 8.81 1.65 2.80
C VAL A 452 9.48 0.31 3.11
N GLY A 453 10.73 0.18 2.68
CA GLY A 453 11.57 -0.98 2.95
C GLY A 453 12.20 -0.95 4.34
N ASP A 454 12.77 -2.08 4.73
CA ASP A 454 13.55 -2.25 5.96
C ASP A 454 14.81 -1.37 5.99
N SER A 455 15.48 -1.20 4.84
CA SER A 455 16.67 -0.35 4.71
C SER A 455 16.38 1.10 4.26
N GLY A 456 15.10 1.46 4.09
CA GLY A 456 14.67 2.78 3.63
C GLY A 456 13.70 2.75 2.44
N PRO A 457 13.39 3.91 1.84
CA PRO A 457 12.43 4.00 0.76
C PRO A 457 12.93 3.29 -0.52
N VAL A 458 12.01 2.60 -1.20
CA VAL A 458 12.23 1.97 -2.49
C VAL A 458 11.25 2.56 -3.49
N GLU A 459 11.75 3.34 -4.44
CA GLU A 459 10.93 3.80 -5.57
C GLU A 459 10.55 2.61 -6.46
N LEU A 460 9.27 2.45 -6.76
CA LEU A 460 8.78 1.39 -7.65
C LEU A 460 8.75 1.85 -9.10
N THR A 461 8.42 3.12 -9.33
CA THR A 461 8.50 3.79 -10.64
C THR A 461 9.93 4.23 -10.94
N LYS A 462 10.28 4.31 -12.23
CA LYS A 462 11.67 4.51 -12.70
C LYS A 462 11.85 5.63 -13.72
N THR A 463 10.78 6.20 -14.22
CA THR A 463 10.84 7.37 -15.11
C THR A 463 11.58 8.50 -14.38
N PRO A 464 12.58 9.16 -14.99
CA PRO A 464 13.27 10.28 -14.34
C PRO A 464 12.30 11.41 -13.97
N ILE A 465 12.58 12.13 -12.89
CA ILE A 465 11.76 13.29 -12.45
C ILE A 465 11.91 14.51 -13.37
N ASP A 466 12.90 14.47 -14.25
CA ASP A 466 13.21 15.36 -15.35
C ASP A 466 13.02 14.60 -16.69
N PRO A 467 11.78 14.44 -17.16
CA PRO A 467 11.52 13.62 -18.34
C PRO A 467 12.13 14.22 -19.61
N GLU A 468 12.63 13.36 -20.49
CA GLU A 468 13.09 13.78 -21.81
C GLU A 468 11.90 14.24 -22.68
N LEU A 469 12.05 15.42 -23.28
CA LEU A 469 11.07 15.97 -24.23
C LEU A 469 11.45 15.60 -25.67
N ALA A 470 10.48 15.66 -26.58
CA ALA A 470 10.76 15.49 -27.99
C ALA A 470 11.66 16.64 -28.50
N SER A 471 12.76 16.30 -29.16
CA SER A 471 13.69 17.25 -29.78
C SER A 471 13.10 18.01 -30.97
#